data_AF-A0A090R5Y2-F1
#
_entry.id   AF-A0A090R5Y2-F1
#
_cell.length_a   1.000
_cell.length_b   1.000
_cell.length_c   1.000
_cell.angle_alpha   90.00
_cell.angle_beta   90.00
_cell.angle_gamma   90.00
#
_symmetry.space_group_name_H-M   'P 1'
#
loop_
_entity.id
_entity.type
_entity.pdbx_description
1 polymer ?
#
loop_
_entity_poly.entity_id
_entity_poly.type
_entity_poly.pdbx_seq_one_letter_code
_entity_poly.pdbx_strand_id
1 'polypeptide(L)'
;MPISEGMNLALMLSESGIIDNAIHELMMQPQVMMAAESNPGIKSAMKRQINKWRGQVQQRITKVSVEDQFQREISLYQEVSQWEPAYFREHVHEAVKQLEGQSTYYFKAKSLLDKDVQKQNPMFQQFFCHQWYQHLTQALTEAQMNELEQHKEKLLSDLYQRIETMQQMDEVTEAGDETKAGRLWDMAKAS
;
A
#
# COMPACT_ATOMS: atom_id res chain seq x y z
N MET A 1 -6.56 24.53 9.39
CA MET A 1 -5.59 23.51 8.94
C MET A 1 -6.23 22.75 7.78
N PRO A 2 -5.72 22.84 6.55
CA PRO A 2 -6.16 21.94 5.51
C PRO A 2 -5.40 20.62 5.72
N ILE A 3 -6.14 19.52 5.84
CA ILE A 3 -5.60 18.18 5.61
C ILE A 3 -5.01 18.23 4.19
N SER A 4 -3.69 18.15 4.07
CA SER A 4 -3.00 18.26 2.78
C SER A 4 -3.63 17.26 1.82
N GLU A 5 -3.98 17.69 0.60
CA GLU A 5 -4.60 16.82 -0.41
C GLU A 5 -3.77 15.56 -0.70
N GLY A 6 -2.45 15.61 -0.47
CA GLY A 6 -1.57 14.44 -0.50
C GLY A 6 -1.91 13.38 0.56
N MET A 7 -2.38 13.80 1.74
CA MET A 7 -2.88 12.91 2.77
C MET A 7 -4.26 12.34 2.39
N ASN A 8 -5.15 13.12 1.77
CA ASN A 8 -6.42 12.59 1.25
C ASN A 8 -6.21 11.57 0.12
N LEU A 9 -5.25 11.81 -0.78
CA LEU A 9 -4.84 10.88 -1.83
C LEU A 9 -4.29 9.56 -1.24
N ALA A 10 -3.46 9.66 -0.20
CA ALA A 10 -2.92 8.51 0.52
C ALA A 10 -3.97 7.72 1.31
N LEU A 11 -5.05 8.39 1.73
CA LEU A 11 -6.12 7.79 2.53
C LEU A 11 -7.18 7.07 1.67
N MET A 12 -7.33 7.42 0.39
CA MET A 12 -8.32 6.80 -0.53
C MET A 12 -8.22 5.26 -0.58
N LEU A 13 -7.03 4.71 -0.39
CA LEU A 13 -6.82 3.27 -0.46
C LEU A 13 -7.06 2.56 0.86
N SER A 14 -6.88 3.25 1.99
CA SER A 14 -7.31 2.71 3.29
C SER A 14 -8.83 2.51 3.35
N GLU A 15 -9.58 3.30 2.57
CA GLU A 15 -11.04 3.23 2.44
C GLU A 15 -11.52 2.24 1.37
N SER A 16 -10.62 1.76 0.50
CA SER A 16 -10.95 0.93 -0.67
C SER A 16 -11.24 -0.55 -0.36
N GLY A 17 -11.07 -0.99 0.90
CA GLY A 17 -11.27 -2.39 1.29
C GLY A 17 -10.19 -3.37 0.79
N ILE A 18 -9.11 -2.88 0.16
CA ILE A 18 -8.02 -3.74 -0.34
C ILE A 18 -7.34 -4.54 0.78
N ILE A 19 -7.17 -3.95 1.97
CA ILE A 19 -6.64 -4.66 3.14
C ILE A 19 -7.59 -5.77 3.58
N ASP A 20 -8.90 -5.53 3.56
CA ASP A 20 -9.91 -6.54 3.92
C ASP A 20 -9.91 -7.71 2.90
N ASN A 21 -9.73 -7.41 1.62
CA ASN A 21 -9.55 -8.45 0.59
C ASN A 21 -8.28 -9.28 0.81
N ALA A 22 -7.15 -8.64 1.12
CA ALA A 22 -5.89 -9.34 1.42
C ALA A 22 -6.01 -10.22 2.67
N ILE A 23 -6.75 -9.78 3.69
CA ILE A 23 -7.08 -10.61 4.87
C ILE A 23 -7.93 -11.81 4.47
N HIS A 24 -8.94 -11.61 3.64
CA HIS A 24 -9.80 -12.69 3.17
C HIS A 24 -9.00 -13.73 2.37
N GLU A 25 -8.13 -13.30 1.46
CA GLU A 25 -7.22 -14.18 0.73
C GLU A 25 -6.33 -15.01 1.66
N LEU A 26 -5.73 -14.38 2.67
CA LEU A 26 -4.91 -15.07 3.67
C LEU A 26 -5.71 -16.14 4.44
N MET A 27 -6.94 -15.84 4.80
CA MET A 27 -7.82 -16.77 5.53
C MET A 27 -8.30 -17.95 4.68
N MET A 28 -8.32 -17.79 3.35
CA MET A 28 -8.69 -18.83 2.39
C MET A 28 -7.51 -19.72 1.96
N GLN A 29 -6.30 -19.44 2.46
CA GLN A 29 -5.13 -20.26 2.12
C GLN A 29 -5.28 -21.69 2.66
N PRO A 30 -5.09 -22.74 1.85
CA PRO A 30 -5.39 -24.12 2.25
C PRO A 30 -4.66 -24.56 3.53
N GLN A 31 -3.39 -24.21 3.68
CA GLN A 31 -2.62 -24.54 4.88
C GLN A 31 -3.10 -23.78 6.13
N VAL A 32 -3.55 -22.53 5.94
CA VAL A 32 -4.13 -21.71 7.00
C VAL A 32 -5.48 -22.30 7.45
N MET A 33 -6.31 -22.75 6.49
CA MET A 33 -7.56 -23.42 6.79
C MET A 33 -7.34 -24.74 7.54
N MET A 34 -6.42 -25.59 7.07
CA MET A 34 -6.11 -26.87 7.72
C MET A 34 -5.59 -26.68 9.15
N ALA A 35 -4.71 -25.69 9.39
CA ALA A 35 -4.24 -25.37 10.74
C ALA A 35 -5.32 -24.75 11.64
N ALA A 36 -6.28 -24.02 11.06
CA ALA A 36 -7.42 -23.49 11.80
C ALA A 36 -8.45 -24.56 12.16
N GLU A 37 -8.56 -25.62 11.35
CA GLU A 37 -9.43 -26.77 11.60
C GLU A 37 -8.80 -27.77 12.58
N SER A 38 -7.47 -27.88 12.62
CA SER A 38 -6.78 -28.82 13.51
C SER A 38 -6.90 -28.46 14.99
N ASN A 39 -6.89 -27.17 15.35
CA ASN A 39 -7.02 -26.74 16.75
C ASN A 39 -7.69 -25.35 16.92
N PRO A 40 -8.75 -25.22 17.73
CA PRO A 40 -9.41 -23.93 18.02
C PRO A 40 -8.47 -22.87 18.63
N GLY A 41 -7.47 -23.30 19.41
CA GLY A 41 -6.44 -22.45 19.99
C GLY A 41 -5.56 -21.79 18.93
N ILE A 42 -5.10 -22.57 17.94
CA ILE A 42 -4.31 -22.10 16.78
C ILE A 42 -5.13 -21.11 15.96
N LYS A 43 -6.39 -21.45 15.65
CA LYS A 43 -7.31 -20.56 14.95
C LYS A 43 -7.45 -19.20 15.63
N SER A 44 -7.56 -19.17 16.96
CA SER A 44 -7.66 -17.92 17.72
C SER A 44 -6.36 -17.10 17.68
N ALA A 45 -5.20 -17.77 17.73
CA ALA A 45 -3.89 -17.13 17.70
C ALA A 45 -3.56 -16.56 16.31
N MET A 46 -3.87 -17.29 15.24
CA MET A 46 -3.76 -16.84 13.86
C MET A 46 -4.62 -15.59 13.61
N LYS A 47 -5.90 -15.62 14.02
CA LYS A 47 -6.79 -14.45 13.89
C LYS A 47 -6.24 -13.22 14.61
N ARG A 48 -5.68 -13.39 15.81
CA ARG A 48 -5.02 -12.30 16.55
C ARG A 48 -3.81 -11.75 15.79
N GLN A 49 -3.00 -12.62 15.19
CA GLN A 49 -1.84 -12.21 14.41
C GLN A 49 -2.22 -11.44 13.14
N ILE A 50 -3.22 -11.92 12.39
CA ILE A 50 -3.74 -11.26 11.18
C ILE A 50 -4.35 -9.90 11.54
N ASN A 51 -5.12 -9.81 12.63
CA ASN A 51 -5.67 -8.53 13.09
C ASN A 51 -4.58 -7.53 13.52
N LYS A 52 -3.50 -8.01 14.14
CA LYS A 52 -2.36 -7.17 14.48
C LYS A 52 -1.64 -6.69 13.23
N TRP A 53 -1.43 -7.57 12.26
CA TRP A 53 -0.85 -7.23 10.96
C TRP A 53 -1.69 -6.19 10.22
N ARG A 54 -3.02 -6.33 10.21
CA ARG A 54 -3.94 -5.32 9.64
C ARG A 54 -3.61 -3.92 10.12
N GLY A 55 -3.54 -3.71 11.44
CA GLY A 55 -3.26 -2.39 12.01
C GLY A 55 -1.85 -1.89 11.68
N GLN A 56 -0.86 -2.77 11.65
CA GLN A 56 0.53 -2.41 11.30
C GLN A 56 0.68 -2.02 9.83
N VAL A 57 0.06 -2.80 8.93
CA VAL A 57 0.11 -2.58 7.48
C VAL A 57 -0.69 -1.36 7.10
N GLN A 58 -1.86 -1.14 7.69
CA GLN A 58 -2.64 0.08 7.48
C GLN A 58 -1.83 1.34 7.84
N GLN A 59 -1.09 1.34 8.95
CA GLN A 59 -0.25 2.47 9.32
C GLN A 59 0.98 2.62 8.41
N ARG A 60 1.61 1.51 8.00
CA ARG A 60 2.82 1.53 7.17
C ARG A 60 2.53 1.94 5.73
N ILE A 61 1.50 1.38 5.10
CA ILE A 61 1.16 1.68 3.70
C ILE A 61 0.81 3.16 3.53
N THR A 62 0.06 3.76 4.47
CA THR A 62 -0.29 5.17 4.40
C THR A 62 0.92 6.09 4.64
N LYS A 63 1.86 5.69 5.49
CA LYS A 63 2.97 6.54 5.89
C LYS A 63 4.19 6.44 4.96
N VAL A 64 4.63 5.22 4.67
CA VAL A 64 5.89 4.95 3.96
C VAL A 64 5.79 5.25 2.46
N SER A 65 4.65 4.95 1.81
CA SER A 65 4.53 5.19 0.37
C SER A 65 4.56 6.68 0.03
N VAL A 66 3.94 7.51 0.87
CA VAL A 66 3.82 8.95 0.64
C VAL A 66 5.11 9.69 0.98
N GLU A 67 5.70 9.39 2.14
CA GLU A 67 6.84 10.14 2.68
C GLU A 67 8.12 9.96 1.83
N ASP A 68 8.40 8.76 1.31
CA ASP A 68 9.70 8.47 0.69
C ASP A 68 9.72 8.65 -0.84
N GLN A 69 8.65 8.25 -1.53
CA GLN A 69 8.66 8.17 -3.00
C GLN A 69 7.90 9.32 -3.68
N PHE A 70 6.74 9.70 -3.15
CA PHE A 70 5.82 10.61 -3.84
C PHE A 70 5.78 12.03 -3.27
N GLN A 71 6.35 12.29 -2.09
CA GLN A 71 6.25 13.59 -1.40
C GLN A 71 6.67 14.78 -2.26
N ARG A 72 7.77 14.65 -3.00
CA ARG A 72 8.28 15.71 -3.89
C ARG A 72 7.34 15.95 -5.07
N GLU A 73 6.84 14.88 -5.69
CA GLU A 73 5.90 14.98 -6.81
C GLU A 73 4.54 15.55 -6.36
N ILE A 74 4.03 15.13 -5.21
CA ILE A 74 2.80 15.65 -4.60
C ILE A 74 2.93 17.15 -4.32
N SER A 75 4.05 17.57 -3.72
CA SER A 75 4.30 18.98 -3.40
C SER A 75 4.35 19.83 -4.67
N LEU A 76 5.05 19.33 -5.70
CA LEU A 76 5.14 20.01 -6.98
C LEU A 76 3.79 20.08 -7.70
N TYR A 77 3.00 19.01 -7.68
CA TYR A 77 1.63 19.01 -8.21
C TYR A 77 0.75 20.05 -7.51
N GLN A 78 0.82 20.15 -6.18
CA GLN A 78 0.06 21.13 -5.39
C GLN A 78 0.45 22.56 -5.72
N GLU A 79 1.74 22.81 -5.97
CA GLU A 79 2.22 24.12 -6.39
C GLU A 79 1.66 24.48 -7.78
N VAL A 80 1.81 23.57 -8.74
CA VAL A 80 1.37 23.76 -10.13
C VAL A 80 -0.15 23.89 -10.25
N SER A 81 -0.92 23.18 -9.43
CA SER A 81 -2.39 23.24 -9.44
C SER A 81 -2.94 24.59 -8.95
N GLN A 82 -2.16 25.32 -8.15
CA GLN A 82 -2.51 26.64 -7.60
C GLN A 82 -2.03 27.80 -8.47
N TRP A 83 -1.23 27.54 -9.51
CA TRP A 83 -0.71 28.59 -10.39
C TRP A 83 -1.81 29.27 -11.20
N GLU A 84 -1.64 30.56 -11.43
CA GLU A 84 -2.47 31.28 -12.39
C GLU A 84 -2.19 30.81 -13.83
N PRO A 85 -3.17 30.84 -14.76
CA PRO A 85 -3.00 30.34 -16.12
C PRO A 85 -1.83 30.98 -16.89
N ALA A 86 -1.54 32.26 -16.65
CA ALA A 86 -0.40 32.95 -17.26
C ALA A 86 0.93 32.41 -16.72
N TYR A 87 1.05 32.30 -15.40
CA TYR A 87 2.24 31.76 -14.74
C TYR A 87 2.51 30.31 -15.13
N PHE A 88 1.45 29.49 -15.20
CA PHE A 88 1.52 28.10 -15.65
C PHE A 88 2.12 27.98 -17.04
N ARG A 89 1.69 28.78 -18.01
CA ARG A 89 2.20 28.70 -19.39
C ARG A 89 3.70 28.95 -19.49
N GLU A 90 4.22 29.85 -18.67
CA GLU A 90 5.63 30.22 -18.65
C GLU A 90 6.49 29.20 -17.88
N HIS A 91 5.99 28.69 -16.75
CA HIS A 91 6.79 27.91 -15.79
C HIS A 91 6.53 26.40 -15.82
N VAL A 92 5.50 25.90 -16.51
CA VAL A 92 5.17 24.46 -16.55
C VAL A 92 6.30 23.60 -17.12
N HIS A 93 7.10 24.12 -18.05
CA HIS A 93 8.24 23.37 -18.60
C HIS A 93 9.32 23.14 -17.53
N GLU A 94 9.53 24.11 -16.64
CA GLU A 94 10.45 23.99 -15.52
C GLU A 94 9.92 23.02 -14.47
N ALA A 95 8.63 23.09 -14.13
CA ALA A 95 7.99 22.11 -13.25
C ALA A 95 8.11 20.68 -13.79
N VAL A 96 7.82 20.46 -15.08
CA VAL A 96 7.97 19.12 -15.70
C VAL A 96 9.42 18.67 -15.66
N LYS A 97 10.40 19.57 -15.80
CA LYS A 97 11.81 19.20 -15.67
C LYS A 97 12.16 18.70 -14.26
N GLN A 98 11.52 19.20 -13.21
CA GLN A 98 11.74 18.70 -11.85
C GLN A 98 11.23 17.25 -11.64
N LEU A 99 10.35 16.76 -12.52
CA LEU A 99 9.90 15.36 -12.53
C LEU A 99 10.92 14.38 -13.13
N GLU A 100 11.95 14.90 -13.80
CA GLU A 100 12.97 14.08 -14.46
C GLU A 100 13.68 13.17 -13.45
N GLY A 101 13.62 11.86 -13.69
CA GLY A 101 14.23 10.84 -12.84
C GLY A 101 13.47 10.52 -11.54
N GLN A 102 12.36 11.22 -11.24
CA GLN A 102 11.54 10.98 -10.04
C GLN A 102 10.17 10.41 -10.36
N SER A 103 9.57 10.83 -11.48
CA SER A 103 8.22 10.38 -11.88
C SER A 103 8.22 9.76 -13.26
N THR A 104 7.51 8.63 -13.39
CA THR A 104 7.18 8.02 -14.69
C THR A 104 6.24 8.90 -15.52
N TYR A 105 5.61 9.91 -14.91
CA TYR A 105 4.79 10.91 -15.61
C TYR A 105 5.61 11.83 -16.51
N TYR A 106 6.91 12.00 -16.25
CA TYR A 106 7.78 12.97 -16.93
C TYR A 106 7.64 12.94 -18.47
N PHE A 107 7.75 11.75 -19.08
CA PHE A 107 7.68 11.62 -20.54
C PHE A 107 6.30 11.98 -21.09
N LYS A 108 5.23 11.61 -20.37
CA LYS A 108 3.85 11.94 -20.74
C LYS A 108 3.61 13.44 -20.60
N ALA A 109 4.06 14.06 -19.50
CA ALA A 109 3.98 15.48 -19.26
C ALA A 109 4.70 16.29 -20.34
N LYS A 110 5.94 15.90 -20.66
CA LYS A 110 6.74 16.53 -21.74
C LYS A 110 6.03 16.44 -23.09
N SER A 111 5.53 15.26 -23.45
CA SER A 111 4.77 15.07 -24.69
C SER A 111 3.47 15.89 -24.75
N LEU A 112 2.82 16.12 -23.60
CA LEU A 112 1.64 16.99 -23.51
C LEU A 112 2.01 18.47 -23.73
N LEU A 113 3.18 18.90 -23.23
CA LEU A 113 3.69 20.26 -23.42
C LEU A 113 4.19 20.53 -24.83
N ASP A 114 4.79 19.55 -25.51
CA ASP A 114 5.30 19.72 -26.88
C ASP A 114 4.18 19.95 -27.93
N LYS A 115 2.92 19.66 -27.58
CA LYS A 115 1.76 19.91 -28.44
C LYS A 115 1.34 21.38 -28.36
N ASP A 116 1.97 22.25 -29.14
CA ASP A 116 1.73 23.71 -29.16
C ASP A 116 0.25 24.11 -29.32
N VAL A 117 -0.56 23.31 -30.02
CA VAL A 117 -2.01 23.53 -30.20
C VAL A 117 -2.77 23.54 -28.85
N GLN A 118 -2.25 22.84 -27.85
CA GLN A 118 -2.88 22.74 -26.53
C GLN A 118 -2.53 23.96 -25.63
N LYS A 119 -1.37 24.61 -25.82
CA LYS A 119 -0.91 25.74 -24.97
C LYS A 119 -1.83 26.97 -25.03
N GLN A 120 -2.52 27.17 -26.16
CA GLN A 120 -3.45 28.28 -26.33
C GLN A 120 -4.83 28.01 -25.72
N ASN A 121 -5.14 26.76 -25.41
CA ASN A 121 -6.43 26.37 -24.85
C ASN A 121 -6.47 26.73 -23.35
N PRO A 122 -7.42 27.57 -22.89
CA PRO A 122 -7.58 27.87 -21.47
C PRO A 122 -7.90 26.64 -20.61
N MET A 123 -8.43 25.55 -21.19
CA MET A 123 -8.66 24.28 -20.49
C MET A 123 -7.41 23.40 -20.37
N PHE A 124 -6.29 23.75 -21.01
CA PHE A 124 -5.10 22.90 -21.00
C PHE A 124 -4.50 22.72 -19.61
N GLN A 125 -4.48 23.78 -18.79
CA GLN A 125 -3.99 23.68 -17.41
C GLN A 125 -4.83 22.66 -16.61
N GLN A 126 -6.16 22.75 -16.70
CA GLN A 126 -7.05 21.81 -16.02
C GLN A 126 -6.87 20.39 -16.54
N PHE A 127 -6.74 20.20 -17.86
CA PHE A 127 -6.49 18.89 -18.45
C PHE A 127 -5.16 18.29 -18.01
N PHE A 128 -4.10 19.10 -17.99
CA PHE A 128 -2.77 18.71 -17.55
C PHE A 128 -2.77 18.30 -16.07
N CYS A 129 -3.30 19.15 -15.19
CA CYS A 129 -3.43 18.84 -13.77
C CYS A 129 -4.29 17.60 -13.54
N HIS A 130 -5.37 17.41 -14.29
CA HIS A 130 -6.21 16.22 -14.20
C HIS A 130 -5.45 14.94 -14.60
N GLN A 131 -4.74 14.97 -15.73
CA GLN A 131 -3.92 13.83 -16.18
C GLN A 131 -2.79 13.51 -15.21
N TRP A 132 -2.18 14.52 -14.61
CA TRP A 132 -1.16 14.33 -13.60
C TRP A 132 -1.75 13.73 -12.33
N TYR A 133 -2.87 14.28 -11.84
CA TYR A 133 -3.58 13.75 -10.68
C TYR A 133 -3.97 12.27 -10.84
N GLN A 134 -4.50 11.90 -12.01
CA GLN A 134 -4.84 10.50 -12.33
C GLN A 134 -3.60 9.60 -12.30
N HIS A 135 -2.51 10.03 -12.92
CA HIS A 135 -1.26 9.28 -12.91
C HIS A 135 -0.70 9.13 -11.50
N LEU A 136 -0.67 10.21 -10.71
CA LEU A 136 -0.17 10.21 -9.34
C LEU A 136 -1.00 9.27 -8.45
N THR A 137 -2.33 9.30 -8.59
CA THR A 137 -3.24 8.40 -7.87
C THR A 137 -3.00 6.95 -8.25
N GLN A 138 -2.83 6.66 -9.54
CA GLN A 138 -2.53 5.31 -10.02
C GLN A 138 -1.17 4.81 -9.51
N ALA A 139 -0.11 5.61 -9.65
CA ALA A 139 1.23 5.24 -9.21
C ALA A 139 1.29 5.03 -7.68
N LEU A 140 0.59 5.87 -6.91
CA LEU A 140 0.46 5.70 -5.47
C LEU A 140 -0.29 4.41 -5.13
N THR A 141 -1.34 4.09 -5.88
CA THR A 141 -2.10 2.84 -5.73
C THR A 141 -1.24 1.62 -5.98
N GLU A 142 -0.51 1.59 -7.10
CA GLU A 142 0.36 0.49 -7.47
C GLU A 142 1.49 0.30 -6.43
N ALA A 143 2.10 1.39 -5.96
CA ALA A 143 3.12 1.32 -4.92
C ALA A 143 2.58 0.76 -3.60
N GLN A 144 1.40 1.22 -3.16
CA GLN A 144 0.76 0.72 -1.95
C GLN A 144 0.32 -0.74 -2.07
N MET A 145 -0.15 -1.17 -3.24
CA MET A 145 -0.48 -2.58 -3.51
C MET A 145 0.76 -3.47 -3.50
N ASN A 146 1.86 -3.02 -4.09
CA ASN A 146 3.13 -3.75 -4.07
C ASN A 146 3.67 -3.91 -2.64
N GLU A 147 3.63 -2.84 -1.84
CA GLU A 147 4.01 -2.90 -0.42
C GLU A 147 3.10 -3.88 0.33
N LEU A 148 1.77 -3.79 0.15
CA LEU A 148 0.81 -4.72 0.74
C LEU A 148 1.15 -6.17 0.41
N GLU A 149 1.42 -6.47 -0.86
CA GLU A 149 1.70 -7.82 -1.32
C GLU A 149 2.99 -8.37 -0.67
N GLN A 150 4.04 -7.55 -0.57
CA GLN A 150 5.28 -7.93 0.11
C GLN A 150 5.05 -8.22 1.60
N HIS A 151 4.27 -7.40 2.30
CA HIS A 151 3.91 -7.66 3.71
C HIS A 151 3.01 -8.88 3.86
N LYS A 152 2.14 -9.15 2.88
CA LYS A 152 1.26 -10.32 2.84
C LYS A 152 2.07 -11.60 2.69
N GLU A 153 2.99 -11.64 1.71
CA GLU A 153 3.89 -12.78 1.48
C GLU A 153 4.76 -13.07 2.70
N LYS A 154 5.30 -12.02 3.34
CA LYS A 154 6.08 -12.18 4.56
C LYS A 154 5.25 -12.77 5.70
N LEU A 155 4.03 -12.26 5.90
CA LEU A 155 3.12 -12.83 6.91
C LEU A 155 2.77 -14.28 6.59
N LEU A 156 2.51 -14.60 5.33
CA LEU A 156 2.19 -15.97 4.90
C LEU A 156 3.34 -16.92 5.22
N SER A 157 4.57 -16.53 4.88
CA SER A 157 5.77 -17.30 5.19
C SER A 157 5.95 -17.51 6.70
N ASP A 158 5.76 -16.46 7.50
CA ASP A 158 5.81 -16.55 8.97
C ASP A 158 4.73 -17.50 9.52
N LEU A 159 3.52 -17.50 8.93
CA LEU A 159 2.44 -18.40 9.34
C LEU A 159 2.78 -19.85 8.98
N TYR A 160 3.31 -20.11 7.78
CA TYR A 160 3.67 -21.47 7.35
C TYR A 160 4.79 -22.05 8.21
N GLN A 161 5.86 -21.29 8.46
CA GLN A 161 6.95 -21.74 9.33
C GLN A 161 6.46 -22.13 10.73
N ARG A 162 5.50 -21.38 11.27
CA ARG A 162 4.92 -21.68 12.59
C ARG A 162 4.00 -22.89 12.57
N ILE A 163 3.17 -23.03 11.55
CA ILE A 163 2.33 -24.22 11.37
C ILE A 163 3.21 -25.47 11.29
N GLU A 164 4.29 -25.43 10.52
CA GLU A 164 5.24 -26.54 10.38
C GLU A 164 5.95 -26.84 11.71
N THR A 165 6.47 -25.82 12.40
CA THR A 165 7.11 -25.98 13.71
C THR A 165 6.16 -26.60 14.72
N MET A 166 4.88 -26.21 14.68
CA MET A 166 3.86 -26.77 15.55
C MET A 166 3.50 -28.21 15.19
N GLN A 167 3.39 -28.56 13.91
CA GLN A 167 3.16 -29.93 13.48
C GLN A 167 4.29 -30.86 13.94
N GLN A 168 5.54 -30.42 13.83
CA GLN A 168 6.70 -31.16 14.34
C GLN A 168 6.68 -31.31 15.87
N MET A 169 6.14 -30.33 16.61
CA MET A 169 6.01 -30.40 18.07
C MET A 169 4.80 -31.23 18.52
N ASP A 170 3.68 -31.19 17.81
CA ASP A 170 2.49 -32.00 18.09
C ASP A 170 2.76 -33.50 17.85
N GLU A 171 3.63 -33.85 16.88
CA GLU A 171 4.15 -35.23 16.74
C GLU A 171 4.96 -35.70 17.97
N VAL A 172 5.46 -34.77 18.80
CA VAL A 172 6.29 -35.04 19.98
C VAL A 172 5.50 -34.95 21.29
N THR A 173 4.32 -34.33 21.32
CA THR A 173 3.52 -34.15 22.55
C THR A 173 2.11 -34.73 22.45
N GLU A 174 1.82 -35.79 23.23
CA GLU A 174 0.45 -36.27 23.43
C GLU A 174 -0.44 -35.22 24.14
N ALA A 175 -1.59 -34.93 23.52
CA ALA A 175 -2.80 -34.31 24.06
C ALA A 175 -2.86 -32.77 24.26
N GLY A 176 -3.61 -32.11 23.37
CA GLY A 176 -5.06 -31.91 23.62
C GLY A 176 -5.48 -30.84 24.64
N ASP A 177 -4.79 -29.70 24.72
CA ASP A 177 -5.21 -28.57 25.57
C ASP A 177 -5.16 -27.25 24.79
N GLU A 178 -6.34 -26.63 24.59
CA GLU A 178 -6.51 -25.37 23.82
C GLU A 178 -5.61 -24.24 24.35
N THR A 179 -5.37 -24.21 25.67
CA THR A 179 -4.51 -23.21 26.30
C THR A 179 -3.02 -23.47 26.07
N LYS A 180 -2.63 -24.75 25.91
CA LYS A 180 -1.25 -25.12 25.54
C LYS A 180 -0.98 -24.85 24.08
N ALA A 181 -1.93 -25.13 23.18
CA ALA A 181 -1.77 -24.86 21.75
C ALA A 181 -1.56 -23.37 21.45
N GLY A 182 -2.29 -22.48 22.14
CA GLY A 182 -2.06 -21.03 22.06
C GLY A 182 -0.70 -20.59 22.61
N ARG A 183 -0.21 -21.25 23.68
CA ARG A 183 1.13 -20.97 24.24
C ARG A 183 2.25 -21.52 23.34
N LEU A 184 2.07 -22.69 22.74
CA LEU A 184 3.00 -23.28 21.77
C LEU A 184 3.11 -22.40 20.52
N TRP A 185 1.99 -21.83 20.05
CA TRP A 185 1.99 -20.82 18.99
C TRP A 185 2.82 -19.58 19.36
N ASP A 186 2.70 -19.10 20.60
CA ASP A 186 3.49 -17.98 21.10
C ASP A 186 4.97 -18.34 21.31
N MET A 187 5.29 -19.61 21.58
CA MET A 187 6.67 -20.11 21.71
C MET A 187 7.35 -20.31 20.34
N ALA A 188 6.63 -20.79 19.32
CA ALA A 188 7.11 -20.91 17.94
C ALA A 188 7.47 -19.55 17.29
N LYS A 189 7.16 -18.44 17.96
CA LYS A 189 7.58 -17.09 17.58
C LYS A 189 9.01 -16.74 18.04
N ALA A 190 9.57 -17.48 19.01
CA ALA A 190 10.85 -17.16 19.67
C ALA A 190 12.03 -18.03 19.19
N SER A 191 11.79 -18.96 18.28
CA SER A 191 12.77 -19.81 17.59
C SER A 191 13.05 -19.29 16.20
#